data_AF-A0A093XNU7-F1
#
_entry.id   AF-A0A093XNU7-F1
#
_cell.length_a   1.000
_cell.length_b   1.000
_cell.length_c   1.000
_cell.angle_alpha   90.00
_cell.angle_beta   90.00
_cell.angle_gamma   90.00
#
_symmetry.space_group_name_H-M   'P 1'
#
loop_
_entity.id
_entity.type
_entity.pdbx_description
1 polymer ?
#
loop_
_entity_poly.entity_id
_entity_poly.type
_entity_poly.pdbx_seq_one_letter_code
_entity_poly.pdbx_strand_id
1 'polypeptide(L)'
;MLAKSQFGLLRSYNVPSLIQSQITRCFSTTSPALDWLTPKFAEKSKSPKGRPKMHTGGSMRGTTVVHGDYGLRMKDHDRRVAASSLKIGEETIRRRLRGMNYTLYKRVSANIGVYTSGNEMRMGKGKGKFDYWAARIPECGNSSRKAIHQSLESQNWAMESRWTVLKGHDEKFLWK
;
A
#
# COMPACT_ATOMS: atom_id res chain seq x y z
N MET A 1 -46.48 65.04 54.57
CA MET A 1 -45.61 64.72 53.42
C MET A 1 -45.54 63.20 53.29
N LEU A 2 -46.23 62.63 52.29
CA LEU A 2 -46.33 61.18 52.08
C LEU A 2 -45.17 60.67 51.21
N ALA A 3 -44.47 59.63 51.68
CA ALA A 3 -43.53 58.86 50.88
C ALA A 3 -44.29 57.94 49.91
N LYS A 4 -43.98 58.02 48.61
CA LYS A 4 -44.52 57.13 47.58
C LYS A 4 -43.47 56.07 47.21
N SER A 5 -43.85 54.82 47.46
CA SER A 5 -43.26 53.62 46.87
C SER A 5 -43.37 53.66 45.35
N GLN A 6 -42.31 53.29 44.63
CA GLN A 6 -42.40 52.88 43.22
C GLN A 6 -41.62 51.57 43.00
N PHE A 7 -42.37 50.55 42.58
CA PHE A 7 -41.89 49.25 42.14
C PHE A 7 -41.36 49.31 40.71
N GLY A 8 -40.24 48.61 40.49
CA GLY A 8 -39.99 47.79 39.29
C GLY A 8 -39.54 48.51 38.02
N LEU A 9 -38.47 48.00 37.40
CA LEU A 9 -38.43 47.49 36.03
C LEU A 9 -37.07 46.79 35.82
N LEU A 10 -37.04 45.46 35.88
CA LEU A 10 -35.87 44.67 35.48
C LEU A 10 -35.80 44.65 33.94
N ARG A 11 -34.74 45.23 33.39
CA ARG A 11 -34.45 45.23 31.95
C ARG A 11 -33.99 43.83 31.53
N SER A 12 -34.82 43.13 30.77
CA SER A 12 -34.44 41.89 30.09
C SER A 12 -33.38 42.19 29.02
N TYR A 13 -32.18 41.62 29.16
CA TYR A 13 -31.15 41.66 28.13
C TYR A 13 -31.40 40.51 27.14
N ASN A 14 -31.82 40.88 25.94
CA ASN A 14 -31.97 39.98 24.81
C ASN A 14 -30.57 39.62 24.28
N VAL A 15 -30.12 38.39 24.54
CA VAL A 15 -28.87 37.83 24.01
C VAL A 15 -29.15 37.31 22.60
N PRO A 16 -28.49 37.82 21.55
CA PRO A 16 -28.66 37.28 20.22
C PRO A 16 -28.06 35.86 20.17
N SER A 17 -28.90 34.88 19.86
CA SER A 17 -28.47 33.49 19.64
C SER A 17 -27.52 33.44 18.44
N LEU A 18 -26.25 33.11 18.69
CA LEU A 18 -25.30 32.78 17.65
C LEU A 18 -25.86 31.59 16.86
N ILE A 19 -26.06 31.77 15.55
CA ILE A 19 -26.35 30.68 14.63
C ILE A 19 -25.12 29.76 14.66
N GLN A 20 -25.20 28.73 15.49
CA GLN A 20 -24.27 27.62 15.51
C GLN A 20 -24.38 26.95 14.14
N SER A 21 -23.46 27.26 13.22
CA SER A 21 -23.29 26.48 12.00
C SER A 21 -23.05 25.04 12.45
N GLN A 22 -24.05 24.20 12.24
CA GLN A 22 -23.93 22.79 12.51
C GLN A 22 -22.91 22.25 11.52
N ILE A 23 -21.68 22.09 11.98
CA ILE A 23 -20.68 21.23 11.34
C ILE A 23 -21.29 19.83 11.39
N THR A 24 -22.07 19.49 10.38
CA THR A 24 -22.51 18.13 10.12
C THR A 24 -21.24 17.33 9.85
N ARG A 25 -20.68 16.73 10.90
CA ARG A 25 -19.68 15.70 10.75
C ARG A 25 -20.37 14.56 10.02
N CYS A 26 -20.14 14.47 8.72
CA CYS A 26 -20.50 13.32 7.91
C CYS A 26 -19.72 12.11 8.44
N PHE A 27 -20.30 11.43 9.43
CA PHE A 27 -19.91 10.08 9.81
C PHE A 27 -20.26 9.17 8.63
N SER A 28 -19.33 9.03 7.68
CA SER A 28 -19.37 7.88 6.76
C SER A 28 -19.14 6.63 7.60
N THR A 29 -20.19 5.82 7.74
CA THR A 29 -20.16 4.52 8.41
C THR A 29 -19.45 3.45 7.58
N THR A 30 -19.12 3.75 6.33
CA THR A 30 -18.30 2.89 5.47
C THR A 30 -16.86 2.93 5.96
N SER A 31 -16.41 1.84 6.60
CA SER A 31 -15.00 1.63 6.88
C SER A 31 -14.20 1.83 5.59
N PRO A 32 -13.09 2.61 5.61
CA PRO A 32 -12.27 2.77 4.41
C PRO A 32 -11.88 1.38 3.91
N ALA A 33 -12.14 1.11 2.64
CA ALA A 33 -11.79 -0.16 2.02
C ALA A 33 -10.30 -0.41 2.29
N LEU A 34 -9.99 -1.55 2.94
CA LEU A 34 -8.62 -1.92 3.26
C LEU A 34 -7.90 -2.20 1.94
N ASP A 35 -7.04 -1.28 1.52
CA ASP A 35 -6.18 -1.44 0.36
C ASP A 35 -4.88 -2.11 0.79
N TRP A 36 -4.40 -3.09 0.02
CA TRP A 36 -3.16 -3.80 0.30
C TRP A 36 -1.91 -2.97 0.03
N LEU A 37 -2.11 -1.81 -0.62
CA LEU A 37 -1.11 -0.82 -0.97
C LEU A 37 -0.88 0.22 0.12
N THR A 38 -1.77 0.31 1.12
CA THR A 38 -1.66 1.25 2.24
C THR A 38 -1.93 0.53 3.56
N PRO A 39 -1.05 0.67 4.56
CA PRO A 39 -1.30 0.06 5.86
C PRO A 39 -2.47 0.76 6.56
N LYS A 40 -3.26 -0.04 7.29
CA LYS A 40 -4.41 0.43 8.08
C LYS A 40 -4.04 1.50 9.11
N PHE A 41 -2.81 1.44 9.62
CA PHE A 41 -2.30 2.37 10.62
C PHE A 41 -1.09 3.11 10.07
N ALA A 42 -0.98 4.39 10.40
CA ALA A 42 0.21 5.17 10.11
C ALA A 42 1.45 4.59 10.81
N GLU A 43 2.62 4.75 10.20
CA GLU A 43 3.88 4.33 10.81
C GLU A 43 4.11 5.11 12.12
N LYS A 44 4.39 4.39 13.22
CA LYS A 44 4.72 4.98 14.52
C LYS A 44 6.00 5.82 14.48
N SER A 45 6.95 5.41 13.64
CA SER A 45 8.23 6.09 13.42
C SER A 45 8.68 5.84 11.98
N LYS A 46 9.42 6.78 11.40
CA LYS A 46 9.83 6.73 9.99
C LYS A 46 10.71 5.50 9.72
N SER A 47 10.23 4.54 8.93
CA SER A 47 10.94 3.28 8.61
C SER A 47 12.35 3.45 8.00
N PRO A 48 13.42 2.81 8.52
CA PRO A 48 14.76 2.88 7.94
C PRO A 48 14.83 2.26 6.54
N LYS A 49 15.87 2.61 5.75
CA LYS A 49 16.03 2.11 4.36
C LYS A 49 16.20 0.58 4.33
N GLY A 50 17.00 0.00 5.22
CA GLY A 50 17.26 -1.44 5.28
C GLY A 50 17.63 -2.09 3.93
N ARG A 51 17.48 -3.41 3.85
CA ARG A 51 17.73 -4.23 2.65
C ARG A 51 16.62 -5.28 2.50
N PRO A 52 16.32 -5.75 1.27
CA PRO A 52 15.57 -6.98 1.06
C PRO A 52 16.24 -8.16 1.75
N LYS A 53 15.44 -9.17 2.09
CA LYS A 53 15.97 -10.44 2.60
C LYS A 53 16.60 -11.22 1.45
N MET A 54 17.87 -11.57 1.57
CA MET A 54 18.55 -12.53 0.69
C MET A 54 18.35 -13.95 1.26
N HIS A 55 18.08 -14.93 0.40
CA HIS A 55 17.91 -16.35 0.75
C HIS A 55 19.19 -17.14 0.48
N THR A 56 20.33 -16.66 1.00
CA THR A 56 21.65 -17.28 0.82
C THR A 56 21.69 -18.76 1.22
N GLY A 57 20.84 -19.18 2.16
CA GLY A 57 20.71 -20.58 2.61
C GLY A 57 19.70 -21.44 1.83
N GLY A 58 19.36 -21.11 0.59
CA GLY A 58 18.44 -21.93 -0.23
C GLY A 58 16.97 -21.90 0.23
N SER A 59 16.57 -20.86 0.98
CA SER A 59 15.19 -20.74 1.48
C SER A 59 14.18 -20.57 0.33
N MET A 60 13.29 -21.54 0.18
CA MET A 60 12.18 -21.53 -0.81
C MET A 60 10.91 -20.82 -0.30
N ARG A 61 10.97 -20.13 0.84
CA ARG A 61 9.82 -19.40 1.39
C ARG A 61 9.41 -18.29 0.43
N GLY A 62 8.17 -18.35 -0.06
CA GLY A 62 7.60 -17.32 -0.92
C GLY A 62 7.86 -17.51 -2.41
N THR A 63 8.59 -18.55 -2.82
CA THR A 63 8.91 -18.80 -4.24
C THR A 63 7.92 -19.70 -4.95
N THR A 64 7.09 -20.45 -4.21
CA THR A 64 6.09 -21.37 -4.76
C THR A 64 4.73 -20.70 -4.91
N VAL A 65 3.92 -21.20 -5.85
CA VAL A 65 2.52 -20.81 -6.00
C VAL A 65 1.71 -21.57 -4.94
N VAL A 66 1.06 -20.83 -4.03
CA VAL A 66 0.25 -21.42 -2.94
C VAL A 66 -1.23 -21.45 -3.30
N HIS A 67 -1.68 -20.47 -4.09
CA HIS A 67 -3.07 -20.33 -4.51
C HIS A 67 -3.11 -20.15 -6.03
N GLY A 68 -4.01 -20.87 -6.69
CA GLY A 68 -4.21 -20.81 -8.14
C GLY A 68 -3.16 -21.55 -8.96
N ASP A 69 -3.36 -21.57 -10.27
CA ASP A 69 -2.53 -22.33 -11.21
C ASP A 69 -1.31 -21.56 -11.72
N TYR A 70 -1.32 -20.23 -11.59
CA TYR A 70 -0.28 -19.36 -12.11
C TYR A 70 0.14 -18.33 -11.06
N GLY A 71 1.43 -18.00 -11.05
CA GLY A 71 1.99 -16.96 -10.19
C GLY A 71 2.94 -16.04 -10.95
N LEU A 72 3.13 -14.82 -10.42
CA LEU A 72 4.11 -13.88 -10.93
C LEU A 72 5.24 -13.75 -9.91
N ARG A 73 6.50 -13.92 -10.35
CA ARG A 73 7.69 -13.74 -9.51
C ARG A 73 8.63 -12.69 -10.11
N MET A 74 9.30 -11.92 -9.25
CA MET A 74 10.36 -11.02 -9.68
C MET A 74 11.62 -11.81 -10.05
N LYS A 75 12.27 -11.41 -11.14
CA LYS A 75 13.59 -11.92 -11.54
C LYS A 75 14.73 -11.01 -11.08
N ASP A 76 14.48 -9.71 -11.03
CA ASP A 76 15.52 -8.72 -10.80
C ASP A 76 15.79 -8.45 -9.31
N HIS A 77 17.00 -7.95 -9.07
CA HIS A 77 17.50 -7.55 -7.75
C HIS A 77 17.11 -6.09 -7.43
N ASP A 78 15.82 -5.80 -7.40
CA ASP A 78 15.37 -4.48 -6.93
C ASP A 78 15.25 -4.44 -5.39
N ARG A 79 15.60 -3.28 -4.82
CA ARG A 79 15.58 -3.05 -3.37
C ARG A 79 14.16 -2.88 -2.84
N ARG A 80 13.25 -2.24 -3.58
CA ARG A 80 11.89 -1.92 -3.12
C ARG A 80 10.97 -1.62 -4.30
N VAL A 81 9.83 -2.31 -4.36
CA VAL A 81 8.80 -2.01 -5.35
C VAL A 81 7.80 -1.02 -4.76
N ALA A 82 7.55 0.08 -5.47
CA ALA A 82 6.57 1.09 -5.08
C ALA A 82 5.13 0.58 -5.19
N ALA A 83 4.25 1.07 -4.31
CA ALA A 83 2.82 0.74 -4.33
C ALA A 83 2.14 1.16 -5.65
N SER A 84 2.60 2.24 -6.28
CA SER A 84 2.12 2.68 -7.60
C SER A 84 2.36 1.61 -8.68
N SER A 85 3.56 1.04 -8.74
CA SER A 85 3.91 0.01 -9.71
C SER A 85 3.07 -1.27 -9.51
N LEU A 86 2.84 -1.64 -8.26
CA LEU A 86 1.97 -2.76 -7.90
C LEU A 86 0.52 -2.52 -8.33
N LYS A 87 0.02 -1.30 -8.15
CA LYS A 87 -1.32 -0.89 -8.62
C LYS A 87 -1.44 -0.94 -10.13
N ILE A 88 -0.46 -0.42 -10.87
CA ILE A 88 -0.40 -0.48 -12.34
C ILE A 88 -0.42 -1.94 -12.80
N GLY A 89 0.30 -2.81 -12.10
CA GLY A 89 0.27 -4.24 -12.33
C GLY A 89 -1.10 -4.88 -12.21
N GLU A 90 -1.74 -4.66 -11.06
CA GLU A 90 -3.09 -5.15 -10.80
C GLU A 90 -4.06 -4.64 -11.86
N GLU A 91 -3.99 -3.35 -12.20
CA GLU A 91 -4.84 -2.76 -13.22
C GLU A 91 -4.60 -3.37 -14.60
N THR A 92 -3.35 -3.65 -14.94
CA THR A 92 -2.98 -4.24 -16.24
C THR A 92 -3.48 -5.67 -16.37
N ILE A 93 -3.33 -6.48 -15.32
CA ILE A 93 -3.89 -7.84 -15.27
C ILE A 93 -5.42 -7.77 -15.36
N ARG A 94 -6.05 -6.90 -14.57
CA ARG A 94 -7.51 -6.70 -14.58
C ARG A 94 -8.01 -6.27 -15.95
N ARG A 95 -7.25 -5.41 -16.66
CA ARG A 95 -7.57 -4.93 -18.00
C ARG A 95 -7.46 -6.04 -19.04
N ARG A 96 -6.45 -6.92 -18.92
CA ARG A 96 -6.22 -8.01 -19.87
C ARG A 96 -7.23 -9.15 -19.74
N LEU A 97 -7.68 -9.43 -18.51
CA LEU A 97 -8.58 -10.53 -18.17
C LEU A 97 -10.06 -10.08 -18.09
N ARG A 98 -10.40 -8.93 -18.65
CA ARG A 98 -11.80 -8.45 -18.70
C ARG A 98 -12.68 -9.50 -19.41
N GLY A 99 -13.79 -9.89 -18.78
CA GLY A 99 -14.75 -10.86 -19.31
C GLY A 99 -14.47 -12.33 -18.95
N MET A 100 -13.40 -12.61 -18.21
CA MET A 100 -13.13 -13.96 -17.69
C MET A 100 -13.47 -14.03 -16.20
N ASN A 101 -13.86 -15.22 -15.73
CA ASN A 101 -13.98 -15.49 -14.30
C ASN A 101 -12.59 -15.78 -13.72
N TYR A 102 -11.99 -14.81 -13.04
CA TYR A 102 -10.70 -14.98 -12.39
C TYR A 102 -10.73 -14.40 -10.97
N THR A 103 -9.93 -14.99 -10.08
CA THR A 103 -9.69 -14.47 -8.73
C THR A 103 -8.22 -14.12 -8.59
N LEU A 104 -7.92 -12.87 -8.24
CA LEU A 104 -6.55 -12.38 -8.10
C LEU A 104 -6.12 -12.36 -6.63
N TYR A 105 -5.17 -13.21 -6.28
CA TYR A 105 -4.57 -13.25 -4.94
C TYR A 105 -3.28 -12.42 -4.90
N LYS A 106 -3.25 -11.40 -4.02
CA LYS A 106 -2.06 -10.58 -3.78
C LYS A 106 -1.29 -11.13 -2.60
N ARG A 107 0.00 -11.44 -2.80
CA ARG A 107 0.88 -11.99 -1.75
C ARG A 107 1.80 -10.97 -1.09
N VAL A 108 1.97 -9.83 -1.73
CA VAL A 108 2.84 -8.75 -1.28
C VAL A 108 1.95 -7.65 -0.74
N SER A 109 2.38 -6.95 0.31
CA SER A 109 1.73 -5.74 0.82
C SER A 109 2.74 -4.63 1.03
N ALA A 110 2.33 -3.39 0.75
CA ALA A 110 3.21 -2.22 0.80
C ALA A 110 3.16 -1.60 2.21
N ASN A 111 3.95 -2.17 3.12
CA ASN A 111 3.92 -1.78 4.54
C ASN A 111 5.05 -0.81 4.94
N ILE A 112 5.93 -0.44 4.01
CA ILE A 112 7.14 0.33 4.31
C ILE A 112 7.03 1.72 3.69
N GLY A 113 7.08 2.75 4.52
CA GLY A 113 7.18 4.14 4.11
C GLY A 113 8.56 4.46 3.55
N VAL A 114 8.57 5.03 2.35
CA VAL A 114 9.74 5.69 1.76
C VAL A 114 9.66 7.16 2.11
N TYR A 115 10.78 7.71 2.57
CA TYR A 115 10.90 9.11 2.95
C TYR A 115 12.03 9.73 2.14
N THR A 116 11.70 10.75 1.38
CA THR A 116 12.62 11.41 0.46
C THR A 116 12.89 12.83 0.96
N SER A 117 14.16 13.22 1.03
CA SER A 117 14.53 14.61 1.27
C SER A 117 14.42 15.37 -0.05
N GLY A 118 14.05 16.64 0.00
CA GLY A 118 14.08 17.50 -1.19
C GLY A 118 15.49 17.54 -1.78
N ASN A 119 15.59 17.54 -3.11
CA ASN A 119 16.86 17.53 -3.84
C ASN A 119 17.66 18.83 -3.60
N GLU A 120 16.95 19.91 -3.33
CA GLU A 120 17.48 21.24 -2.99
C GLU A 120 18.09 21.33 -1.58
N MET A 121 17.71 20.42 -0.68
CA MET A 121 18.16 20.47 0.71
C MET A 121 19.55 19.84 0.86
N ARG A 122 20.46 20.58 1.51
CA ARG A 122 21.77 20.03 1.91
C ARG A 122 21.63 19.01 3.04
N MET A 123 22.61 18.11 3.12
CA MET A 123 22.67 17.04 4.11
C MET A 123 22.65 17.57 5.56
N GLY A 124 22.11 16.77 6.49
CA GLY A 124 22.22 17.03 7.94
C GLY A 124 20.98 17.61 8.62
N LYS A 125 19.86 17.83 7.91
CA LYS A 125 18.59 18.30 8.50
C LYS A 125 17.63 17.18 8.94
N GLY A 126 18.15 15.97 9.09
CA GLY A 126 17.38 14.78 9.47
C GLY A 126 16.68 14.12 8.28
N LYS A 127 15.59 13.40 8.56
CA LYS A 127 14.90 12.55 7.56
C LYS A 127 13.75 13.30 6.90
N GLY A 128 13.64 13.16 5.58
CA GLY A 128 12.67 13.86 4.72
C GLY A 128 11.20 13.53 4.98
N LYS A 129 10.34 14.09 4.11
CA LYS A 129 8.88 13.91 4.14
C LYS A 129 8.51 12.52 3.64
N PHE A 130 7.33 12.03 4.05
CA PHE A 130 6.74 10.81 3.49
C PHE A 130 6.50 11.00 1.99
N ASP A 131 6.90 10.02 1.20
CA ASP A 131 6.81 10.04 -0.26
C ASP A 131 5.75 9.02 -0.73
N TYR A 132 6.06 7.73 -0.60
CA TYR A 132 5.16 6.64 -0.98
C TYR A 132 5.35 5.37 -0.15
N TRP A 133 4.38 4.48 -0.22
CA TRP A 133 4.46 3.13 0.35
C TRP A 133 5.15 2.18 -0.61
N ALA A 134 6.01 1.32 -0.07
CA ALA A 134 6.75 0.34 -0.83
C ALA A 134 6.77 -1.02 -0.13
N ALA A 135 7.07 -2.05 -0.90
CA ALA A 135 7.27 -3.40 -0.42
C ALA A 135 8.71 -3.85 -0.67
N ARG A 136 9.28 -4.60 0.28
CA ARG A 136 10.53 -5.33 0.07
C ARG A 136 10.19 -6.73 -0.40
N ILE A 137 10.42 -6.98 -1.68
CA ILE A 137 10.22 -8.29 -2.28
C ILE A 137 11.58 -9.00 -2.28
N PRO A 138 11.70 -10.21 -1.70
CA PRO A 138 12.92 -10.97 -1.82
C PRO A 138 13.11 -11.41 -3.27
N GLU A 139 14.36 -11.41 -3.73
CA GLU A 139 14.72 -11.98 -5.02
C GLU A 139 14.43 -13.49 -5.07
N CYS A 140 14.50 -14.10 -6.24
CA CYS A 140 14.57 -15.55 -6.38
C CYS A 140 16.05 -15.94 -6.50
N GLY A 141 16.56 -16.80 -5.62
CA GLY A 141 17.95 -17.24 -5.68
C GLY A 141 18.20 -17.96 -7.00
N ASN A 142 19.26 -17.58 -7.71
CA ASN A 142 19.66 -18.20 -8.96
C ASN A 142 20.09 -19.65 -8.69
N SER A 143 19.15 -20.59 -8.72
CA SER A 143 19.47 -21.97 -9.09
C SER A 143 19.53 -22.04 -10.60
N SER A 144 20.73 -22.25 -11.11
CA SER A 144 21.08 -22.56 -12.49
C SER A 144 20.11 -23.58 -13.09
N ARG A 145 19.08 -23.12 -13.79
CA ARG A 145 18.32 -23.89 -14.78
C ARG A 145 17.65 -22.88 -15.70
N LYS A 146 18.23 -22.75 -16.90
CA LYS A 146 17.55 -22.20 -18.07
C LYS A 146 16.25 -22.98 -18.31
N ALA A 147 15.33 -22.33 -19.01
CA ALA A 147 14.06 -22.83 -19.55
C ALA A 147 12.87 -22.68 -18.57
N ILE A 148 11.66 -22.28 -18.96
CA ILE A 148 10.97 -22.17 -20.26
C ILE A 148 9.96 -21.01 -20.09
N HIS A 149 9.81 -20.14 -21.11
CA HIS A 149 8.55 -19.58 -21.61
C HIS A 149 8.73 -18.19 -22.24
N GLN A 150 8.55 -18.18 -23.56
CA GLN A 150 8.09 -17.04 -24.35
C GLN A 150 6.56 -16.94 -24.18
N SER A 151 6.02 -15.73 -24.36
CA SER A 151 4.61 -15.33 -24.20
C SER A 151 4.24 -14.83 -22.79
N LEU A 152 4.79 -13.67 -22.43
CA LEU A 152 4.15 -12.55 -21.68
C LEU A 152 5.11 -11.34 -21.55
N GLU A 153 6.08 -11.21 -22.47
CA GLU A 153 7.06 -10.11 -22.52
C GLU A 153 6.40 -8.73 -22.69
N SER A 154 5.19 -8.69 -23.26
CA SER A 154 4.42 -7.45 -23.48
C SER A 154 3.85 -6.82 -22.20
N GLN A 155 4.02 -7.46 -21.02
CA GLN A 155 3.59 -6.91 -19.72
C GLN A 155 4.76 -6.26 -18.95
N ASN A 156 6.01 -6.49 -19.36
CA ASN A 156 7.22 -6.05 -18.64
C ASN A 156 7.58 -4.57 -18.86
N TRP A 157 6.90 -3.83 -19.74
CA TRP A 157 7.19 -2.41 -19.96
C TRP A 157 6.52 -1.48 -18.92
N ALA A 158 5.46 -1.95 -18.25
CA ALA A 158 4.69 -1.14 -17.31
C ALA A 158 5.18 -1.25 -15.86
N MET A 159 6.00 -2.25 -15.56
CA MET A 159 6.66 -2.40 -14.26
C MET A 159 8.17 -2.23 -14.44
N GLU A 160 8.80 -1.47 -13.55
CA GLU A 160 10.24 -1.14 -13.58
C GLU A 160 11.17 -2.37 -13.40
N SER A 161 10.62 -3.57 -13.22
CA SER A 161 11.38 -4.81 -13.00
C SER A 161 10.86 -5.91 -13.91
N ARG A 162 11.75 -6.83 -14.32
CA ARG A 162 11.38 -8.01 -15.11
C ARG A 162 10.72 -9.06 -14.21
N TRP A 163 9.52 -9.46 -14.59
CA TRP A 163 8.78 -10.54 -13.93
C TRP A 163 8.79 -11.81 -14.77
N THR A 164 8.67 -12.95 -14.10
CA THR A 164 8.51 -14.26 -14.75
C THR A 164 7.26 -14.95 -14.23
N VAL A 165 6.61 -15.70 -15.10
CA VAL A 165 5.42 -16.47 -14.77
C VAL A 165 5.85 -17.83 -14.21
N LEU A 166 5.19 -18.25 -13.13
CA LEU A 166 5.27 -19.57 -12.54
C LEU A 166 4.00 -20.34 -12.88
N LYS A 167 4.13 -21.63 -13.19
CA LYS A 167 3.01 -22.56 -13.32
C LYS A 167 2.99 -23.46 -12.08
N GLY A 168 1.82 -23.64 -11.46
CA GLY A 168 1.64 -24.35 -10.20
C GLY A 168 1.71 -25.88 -10.30
N HIS A 169 1.85 -26.43 -11.51
CA HIS A 169 1.81 -27.88 -11.78
C HIS A 169 3.21 -28.49 -11.99
N ASP A 170 4.16 -28.17 -11.11
CA ASP A 170 5.38 -28.97 -10.99
C ASP A 170 5.11 -30.12 -10.01
N GLU A 171 4.84 -31.31 -10.52
CA GLU A 171 4.68 -32.60 -9.81
C GLU A 171 5.92 -33.02 -8.96
N LYS A 172 6.88 -32.11 -8.75
CA LYS A 172 8.18 -32.39 -8.13
C LYS A 172 8.20 -32.25 -6.60
N PHE A 173 7.03 -32.15 -5.97
CA PHE A 173 6.87 -32.12 -4.51
C PHE A 173 6.02 -33.27 -3.97
N LEU A 174 5.91 -34.37 -4.72
CA LEU A 174 5.58 -35.67 -4.15
C LEU A 174 6.75 -36.11 -3.26
N TRP A 175 6.58 -35.98 -1.95
CA TRP A 175 7.44 -36.61 -0.95
C TRP A 175 7.54 -38.12 -1.22
N LYS A 176 8.76 -38.63 -1.40
CA LYS A 176 9.21 -39.84 -0.70
C LYS A 176 10.02 -39.37 0.49
#